data_AF-A0A8J9VPG6-F1
#
_entry.id   AF-A0A8J9VPG6-F1
#
_cell.length_a   1.000
_cell.length_b   1.000
_cell.length_c   1.000
_cell.angle_alpha   90.00
_cell.angle_beta   90.00
_cell.angle_gamma   90.00
#
_symmetry.space_group_name_H-M   'P 1'
#
loop_
_entity.id
_entity.type
_entity.pdbx_description
1 polymer ?
#
loop_
_entity_poly.entity_id
_entity_poly.type
_entity_poly.pdbx_seq_one_letter_code
_entity_poly.pdbx_strand_id
1 'polypeptide(L)'
;MSNSLKLQIHFGGGAELLFDKIKKREVELPPLNKYFPDCNRDEWTIKDLLIWIKDNLLKERPELFLQGDSVRPGILVLINDADWELFGELEYVIQKNDSIMFISTLHGVFVSEFGGLDQFTVKLLKSCH
;
A
#
# COMPACT_ATOMS: atom_id res chain seq x y z
N MET A 1 3.72 24.15 -15.68
CA MET A 1 4.70 23.54 -14.75
C MET A 1 4.05 22.32 -14.16
N SER A 2 4.56 21.14 -14.47
CA SER A 2 3.93 19.86 -14.12
C SER A 2 4.33 19.50 -12.68
N ASN A 3 3.54 19.93 -11.69
CA ASN A 3 3.74 19.51 -10.30
C ASN A 3 3.20 18.08 -10.11
N SER A 4 3.91 17.09 -10.64
CA SER A 4 3.66 15.68 -10.37
C SER A 4 4.35 15.29 -9.06
N LEU A 5 3.61 14.70 -8.14
CA LEU A 5 4.13 14.19 -6.86
C LEU A 5 4.71 12.81 -7.09
N LYS A 6 6.04 12.70 -7.04
CA LYS A 6 6.74 11.41 -7.11
C LYS A 6 6.79 10.77 -5.73
N LEU A 7 6.43 9.51 -5.62
CA LEU A 7 6.53 8.73 -4.39
C LEU A 7 6.80 7.26 -4.68
N GLN A 8 7.24 6.53 -3.66
CA GLN A 8 7.61 5.13 -3.76
C GLN A 8 6.61 4.29 -2.98
N ILE A 9 5.98 3.33 -3.65
CA ILE A 9 5.06 2.39 -3.03
C ILE A 9 5.74 1.03 -2.94
N HIS A 10 5.71 0.45 -1.75
CA HIS A 10 6.30 -0.85 -1.46
C HIS A 10 5.18 -1.81 -1.05
N PHE A 11 5.25 -3.05 -1.53
CA PHE A 11 4.28 -4.09 -1.21
C PHE A 11 4.99 -5.29 -0.59
N GLY A 12 4.45 -5.78 0.53
CA GLY A 12 4.99 -6.91 1.28
C GLY A 12 3.88 -7.79 1.89
N GLY A 13 4.26 -8.92 2.47
CA GLY A 13 3.30 -9.83 3.12
C GLY A 13 2.31 -10.49 2.16
N GLY A 14 2.73 -10.75 0.91
CA GLY A 14 1.87 -11.31 -0.12
C GLY A 14 0.98 -10.29 -0.85
N ALA A 15 0.95 -9.03 -0.41
CA ALA A 15 0.28 -7.96 -1.16
C ALA A 15 0.90 -7.78 -2.56
N GLU A 16 2.20 -8.05 -2.73
CA GLU A 16 2.90 -8.00 -4.02
C GLU A 16 2.23 -8.85 -5.12
N LEU A 17 1.55 -9.94 -4.76
CA LEU A 17 0.84 -10.81 -5.70
C LEU A 17 -0.32 -10.09 -6.41
N LEU A 18 -0.93 -9.10 -5.73
CA LEU A 18 -2.01 -8.27 -6.27
C LEU A 18 -1.50 -7.22 -7.28
N PHE A 19 -0.19 -6.97 -7.25
CA PHE A 19 0.52 -5.92 -8.00
C PHE A 19 1.60 -6.53 -8.91
N ASP A 20 1.34 -7.69 -9.52
CA ASP A 20 2.24 -8.36 -10.49
C ASP A 20 3.57 -8.86 -9.88
N LYS A 21 3.57 -9.22 -8.59
CA LYS A 21 4.77 -9.61 -7.82
C LYS A 21 5.83 -8.50 -7.74
N ILE A 22 5.40 -7.25 -7.83
CA ILE A 22 6.28 -6.09 -7.73
C ILE A 22 6.37 -5.66 -6.27
N LYS A 23 7.57 -5.74 -5.69
CA LYS A 23 7.85 -5.31 -4.31
C LYS A 23 7.96 -3.80 -4.15
N LYS A 24 8.41 -3.10 -5.20
CA LYS A 24 8.62 -1.65 -5.20
C LYS A 24 8.16 -1.04 -6.52
N ARG A 25 7.34 0.00 -6.43
CA ARG A 25 6.83 0.75 -7.57
C ARG A 25 6.99 2.24 -7.32
N GLU A 26 7.65 2.93 -8.25
CA GLU A 26 7.65 4.40 -8.27
C GLU A 26 6.41 4.88 -9.01
N VAL A 27 5.68 5.83 -8.41
CA VAL A 27 4.46 6.40 -9.00
C VAL A 27 4.55 7.92 -9.03
N GLU A 28 3.98 8.49 -10.07
CA GLU A 28 3.91 9.94 -10.27
C GLU A 28 2.44 10.36 -10.21
N LEU A 29 2.04 10.92 -9.08
CA LEU A 29 0.69 11.40 -8.86
C LEU A 29 0.50 12.73 -9.60
N PRO A 30 -0.53 12.87 -10.45
CA PRO A 30 -0.91 14.16 -11.00
C PRO A 30 -1.42 15.08 -9.88
N PRO A 31 -1.50 16.40 -10.11
CA PRO A 31 -2.07 17.32 -9.12
C PRO A 31 -3.53 16.94 -8.82
N LEU A 32 -3.90 16.96 -7.53
CA LEU A 32 -5.20 16.45 -7.04
C LEU A 32 -6.37 17.16 -7.73
N ASN A 33 -6.27 18.47 -7.94
CA ASN A 33 -7.24 19.31 -8.67
C ASN A 33 -7.66 18.77 -10.05
N LYS A 34 -6.78 18.00 -10.71
CA LYS A 34 -7.05 17.39 -12.01
C LYS A 34 -7.82 16.08 -11.88
N TYR A 35 -7.62 15.36 -10.78
CA TYR A 35 -8.21 14.04 -10.53
C TYR A 35 -9.54 14.16 -9.76
N PHE A 36 -9.60 15.08 -8.81
CA PHE A 36 -10.79 15.44 -8.03
C PHE A 36 -11.12 16.93 -8.22
N PRO A 37 -11.84 17.31 -9.29
CA PRO A 37 -12.15 18.70 -9.58
C PRO A 37 -13.06 19.38 -8.54
N ASP A 38 -13.75 18.59 -7.71
CA ASP A 38 -14.64 19.06 -6.65
C ASP A 38 -13.87 19.40 -5.34
N CYS A 39 -12.64 18.91 -5.22
CA CYS A 39 -11.79 19.15 -4.05
C CYS A 39 -10.93 20.40 -4.28
N ASN A 40 -11.25 21.49 -3.58
CA ASN A 40 -10.50 22.75 -3.59
C ASN A 40 -9.21 22.66 -2.74
N ARG A 41 -8.46 21.56 -2.91
CA ARG A 41 -7.26 21.23 -2.15
C ARG A 41 -6.20 20.67 -3.12
N ASP A 42 -4.96 21.14 -2.96
CA ASP A 42 -3.82 20.76 -3.82
C ASP A 42 -2.95 19.64 -3.20
N GLU A 43 -3.35 19.12 -2.05
CA GLU A 43 -2.60 18.18 -1.24
C GLU A 43 -3.20 16.77 -1.33
N TRP A 44 -2.36 15.78 -1.62
CA TRP A 44 -2.77 14.37 -1.64
C TRP A 44 -2.82 13.82 -0.23
N THR A 45 -3.94 13.19 0.15
CA THR A 45 -4.03 12.44 1.41
C THR A 45 -3.84 10.94 1.19
N ILE A 46 -3.54 10.20 2.24
CA ILE A 46 -3.48 8.73 2.16
C ILE A 46 -4.80 8.16 1.67
N LYS A 47 -5.95 8.73 2.07
CA LYS A 47 -7.26 8.30 1.55
C LYS A 47 -7.35 8.42 0.03
N ASP A 48 -6.95 9.56 -0.52
CA ASP A 48 -6.97 9.78 -1.98
C ASP A 48 -6.00 8.83 -2.69
N LEU A 49 -4.81 8.64 -2.10
CA LEU A 49 -3.82 7.72 -2.63
C LEU A 49 -4.34 6.28 -2.67
N LEU A 50 -5.00 5.80 -1.62
CA LEU A 50 -5.58 4.45 -1.58
C LEU A 50 -6.57 4.24 -2.72
N ILE A 51 -7.42 5.24 -2.96
CA ILE A 51 -8.37 5.23 -4.09
C ILE A 51 -7.63 5.21 -5.42
N TRP A 52 -6.54 5.97 -5.56
CA TRP A 52 -5.75 6.00 -6.78
C TRP A 52 -5.00 4.69 -7.02
N ILE A 53 -4.40 4.10 -5.98
CA ILE A 53 -3.70 2.80 -6.03
C ILE A 53 -4.64 1.70 -6.49
N LYS A 54 -5.88 1.70 -5.97
CA LYS A 54 -6.89 0.70 -6.34
C LYS A 54 -7.22 0.70 -7.82
N ASP A 55 -7.22 1.88 -8.44
CA ASP A 55 -7.64 2.08 -9.82
C ASP A 55 -6.47 1.94 -10.81
N ASN A 56 -5.26 2.34 -10.38
CA ASN A 56 -4.08 2.43 -11.25
C ASN A 56 -3.10 1.27 -11.10
N LEU A 57 -2.87 0.78 -9.88
CA LEU A 57 -1.87 -0.26 -9.62
C LEU A 57 -2.46 -1.65 -9.46
N LEU A 58 -3.64 -1.75 -8.86
CA LEU A 58 -4.26 -3.03 -8.55
C LEU A 58 -4.66 -3.73 -9.86
N LYS A 59 -4.09 -4.93 -10.09
CA LYS A 59 -4.43 -5.78 -11.23
C LYS A 59 -5.46 -6.84 -10.86
N GLU A 60 -5.43 -7.25 -9.60
CA GLU A 60 -6.37 -8.18 -8.99
C GLU A 60 -7.58 -7.46 -8.38
N ARG A 61 -8.35 -8.18 -7.58
CA ARG A 61 -9.58 -7.66 -6.97
C ARG A 61 -9.30 -6.61 -5.87
N PRO A 62 -9.80 -5.37 -5.99
CA PRO A 62 -9.58 -4.31 -5.00
C PRO A 62 -10.25 -4.61 -3.65
N GLU A 63 -11.32 -5.40 -3.63
CA GLU A 63 -12.00 -5.90 -2.42
C GLU A 63 -11.09 -6.74 -1.49
N LEU A 64 -9.99 -7.29 -1.99
CA LEU A 64 -9.03 -8.04 -1.18
C LEU A 64 -8.07 -7.12 -0.40
N PHE A 65 -7.86 -5.90 -0.91
CA PHE A 65 -6.90 -4.94 -0.39
C PHE A 65 -7.60 -3.78 0.37
N LEU A 66 -8.72 -3.31 -0.16
CA LEU A 66 -9.47 -2.19 0.39
C LEU A 66 -10.85 -2.64 0.83
N GLN A 67 -11.30 -2.07 1.94
CA GLN A 67 -12.66 -2.20 2.43
C GLN A 67 -13.32 -0.82 2.43
N GLY A 68 -14.13 -0.56 1.41
CA GLY A 68 -14.75 0.76 1.21
C GLY A 68 -13.70 1.81 0.83
N ASP A 69 -13.52 2.79 1.70
CA ASP A 69 -12.58 3.91 1.51
C ASP A 69 -11.29 3.79 2.33
N SER A 70 -11.11 2.68 3.06
CA SER A 70 -9.92 2.44 3.89
C SER A 70 -9.32 1.06 3.62
N VAL A 71 -8.11 0.83 4.13
CA VAL A 71 -7.46 -0.49 4.05
C VAL A 71 -8.20 -1.50 4.92
N ARG A 72 -8.20 -2.77 4.49
CA ARG A 72 -8.82 -3.84 5.25
C ARG A 72 -8.07 -4.06 6.58
N PRO A 73 -8.75 -4.28 7.71
CA PRO A 73 -8.09 -4.65 8.96
C PRO A 73 -7.30 -5.94 8.75
N GLY A 74 -5.97 -5.86 8.87
CA GLY A 74 -5.02 -6.91 8.47
C GLY A 74 -4.05 -6.50 7.36
N ILE A 75 -4.14 -5.27 6.86
CA ILE A 75 -3.10 -4.64 6.05
C ILE A 75 -2.50 -3.51 6.87
N LEU A 76 -1.20 -3.58 7.10
CA LEU A 76 -0.44 -2.55 7.77
C LEU A 76 0.07 -1.57 6.72
N VAL A 77 -0.03 -0.28 7.04
CA VAL A 77 0.49 0.81 6.21
C VAL A 77 1.58 1.52 6.98
N LEU A 78 2.77 1.56 6.40
CA LEU A 78 3.92 2.28 6.92
C LEU A 78 4.22 3.46 6.01
N ILE A 79 4.45 4.62 6.59
CA ILE A 79 4.85 5.84 5.90
C ILE A 79 6.26 6.16 6.38
N ASN A 80 7.23 6.18 5.46
CA ASN A 80 8.65 6.32 5.74
C ASN A 80 9.15 5.38 6.85
N ASP A 81 8.79 4.10 6.77
CA ASP A 81 9.16 3.06 7.74
C ASP A 81 8.52 3.22 9.14
N ALA A 82 7.53 4.11 9.28
CA ALA A 82 6.81 4.34 10.52
C ALA A 82 5.30 4.08 10.38
N ASP A 83 4.67 3.56 11.43
CA ASP A 83 3.23 3.27 11.43
C ASP A 83 2.40 4.51 11.15
N TRP A 84 1.54 4.43 10.12
CA TRP A 84 0.64 5.52 9.73
C TRP A 84 -0.33 5.96 10.83
N GLU A 85 -0.60 5.10 11.80
CA GLU A 85 -1.44 5.39 12.97
C GLU A 85 -0.86 6.54 13.81
N LEU A 86 0.46 6.73 13.77
CA LEU A 86 1.13 7.85 14.45
C LEU A 86 0.91 9.20 13.74
N PHE A 87 0.51 9.16 12.47
CA PHE A 87 0.41 10.34 11.61
C PHE A 87 -1.04 10.70 11.23
N GLY A 88 -2.03 10.04 11.85
CA GLY A 88 -3.46 10.27 11.56
C GLY A 88 -4.00 9.47 10.38
N GLU A 89 -3.33 8.36 10.01
CA GLU A 89 -3.81 7.34 9.06
C GLU A 89 -4.22 7.91 7.69
N LEU A 90 -5.53 8.16 7.51
CA LEU A 90 -6.15 8.61 6.27
C LEU A 90 -5.98 10.11 6.03
N GLU A 91 -5.80 10.90 7.10
CA GLU A 91 -5.69 12.36 7.05
C GLU A 91 -4.25 12.83 6.76
N TYR A 92 -3.29 11.92 6.75
CA TYR A 92 -1.90 12.26 6.47
C TYR A 92 -1.73 12.81 5.04
N VAL A 93 -1.07 13.96 4.96
CA VAL A 93 -0.73 14.62 3.70
C VAL A 93 0.58 14.09 3.16
N ILE A 94 0.52 13.50 1.97
CA ILE A 94 1.65 12.91 1.27
C ILE A 94 2.54 14.00 0.69
N GLN A 95 3.84 13.81 0.87
CA GLN A 95 4.90 14.66 0.38
C GLN A 95 5.68 14.00 -0.77
N LYS A 96 6.46 14.84 -1.47
CA LYS A 96 7.35 14.37 -2.53
C LYS A 96 8.43 13.45 -1.95
N ASN A 97 8.69 12.34 -2.63
CA ASN A 97 9.64 11.30 -2.24
C ASN A 97 9.26 10.50 -0.98
N ASP A 98 8.00 10.55 -0.56
CA ASP A 98 7.54 9.64 0.49
C ASP A 98 7.63 8.19 0.05
N SER A 99 7.93 7.34 1.03
CA SER A 99 7.92 5.88 0.86
C SER A 99 6.78 5.28 1.64
N ILE A 100 5.82 4.67 0.96
CA ILE A 100 4.62 4.10 1.56
C ILE A 100 4.66 2.59 1.36
N MET A 101 4.66 1.83 2.45
CA MET A 101 4.73 0.38 2.42
C MET A 101 3.42 -0.24 2.91
N PHE A 102 2.90 -1.18 2.13
CA PHE A 102 1.72 -1.96 2.44
C PHE A 102 2.12 -3.39 2.75
N ILE A 103 1.85 -3.85 3.97
CA ILE A 103 2.16 -5.21 4.42
C ILE A 103 0.84 -5.92 4.71
N SER A 104 0.50 -6.92 3.90
CA SER A 104 -0.64 -7.78 4.18
C SER A 104 -0.25 -8.85 5.22
N THR A 105 -0.87 -8.83 6.40
CA THR A 105 -0.68 -9.87 7.42
C THR A 105 -1.79 -10.92 7.39
N LEU A 106 -2.93 -10.62 6.75
CA LEU A 106 -4.10 -11.50 6.72
C LEU A 106 -4.14 -12.47 5.53
N HIS A 107 -3.48 -12.15 4.41
CA HIS A 107 -3.50 -12.99 3.21
C HIS A 107 -2.58 -14.23 3.32
N GLY A 108 -2.32 -14.71 4.54
CA GLY A 108 -1.43 -15.84 4.83
C GLY A 108 -2.04 -17.22 4.60
N VAL A 109 -3.36 -17.33 4.37
CA VAL A 109 -4.00 -18.63 4.11
C VAL A 109 -3.82 -19.09 2.65
N PHE A 110 -3.34 -18.22 1.74
CA PHE A 110 -3.19 -18.53 0.31
C PHE A 110 -1.75 -18.76 -0.18
N VAL A 111 -0.73 -18.62 0.68
CA VAL A 111 0.65 -18.99 0.33
C VAL A 111 0.98 -20.35 0.95
N SER A 112 0.46 -21.42 0.33
CA SER A 112 0.97 -22.77 0.56
C SER A 112 1.36 -23.52 -0.71
N GLU A 113 1.13 -22.99 -1.92
CA GLU A 113 1.37 -23.84 -3.10
C GLU A 113 2.08 -23.26 -4.33
N PHE A 114 2.44 -21.97 -4.44
CA PHE A 114 3.17 -21.54 -5.65
C PHE A 114 4.30 -20.53 -5.41
N GLY A 115 5.54 -21.05 -5.39
CA GLY A 115 6.67 -20.37 -6.03
C GLY A 115 7.86 -20.00 -5.14
N GLY A 116 8.75 -20.98 -4.93
CA GLY A 116 10.22 -20.87 -4.88
C GLY A 116 10.94 -19.61 -4.39
N LEU A 117 11.82 -19.83 -3.40
CA LEU A 117 12.98 -19.04 -2.97
C LEU A 117 12.73 -17.58 -2.53
N ASP A 118 12.60 -17.39 -1.20
CA ASP A 118 13.58 -16.55 -0.49
C ASP A 118 13.65 -16.98 0.98
N GLN A 119 14.86 -17.33 1.44
CA GLN A 119 15.16 -17.78 2.79
C GLN A 119 15.23 -16.59 3.73
N PHE A 120 14.19 -16.23 4.48
CA PHE A 120 14.42 -15.49 5.73
C PHE A 120 13.37 -15.83 6.79
N THR A 121 13.85 -16.60 7.79
CA THR A 121 13.45 -16.55 9.20
C THR A 121 11.96 -16.40 9.51
N VAL A 122 11.30 -17.53 9.80
CA VAL A 122 10.46 -17.62 11.00
C VAL A 122 10.68 -18.99 11.66
N LYS A 123 11.73 -19.05 12.47
CA LYS A 123 11.96 -20.12 13.44
C LYS A 123 11.01 -19.85 14.61
N LEU A 124 9.72 -20.17 14.48
CA LEU A 124 8.79 -20.19 15.62
C LEU A 124 8.44 -21.63 16.02
N LEU A 125 8.96 -21.97 17.21
CA LEU A 125 8.46 -22.90 18.21
C LEU A 125 7.57 -24.06 17.71
N LYS A 126 8.20 -25.21 17.48
CA LYS A 126 7.61 -26.48 17.91
C LYS A 126 8.29 -26.91 19.21
N SER A 127 7.66 -26.62 20.34
CA SER A 127 7.89 -27.32 21.59
C SER A 127 6.55 -27.47 22.31
N CYS A 128 5.83 -28.53 21.94
CA CYS A 128 4.79 -29.13 22.77
C CYS A 128 4.47 -30.53 22.21
N HIS A 129 5.27 -31.51 22.60
CA HIS A 129 4.87 -32.73 23.34
C HIS A 129 6.13 -33.56 23.56
#